data_AF-A0AAN8KG73-F1
#
_entry.id   AF-A0AAN8KG73-F1
#
_cell.length_a   1.000
_cell.length_b   1.000
_cell.length_c   1.000
_cell.angle_alpha   90.00
_cell.angle_beta   90.00
_cell.angle_gamma   90.00
#
_symmetry.space_group_name_H-M   'P 1'
#
loop_
_entity.id
_entity.type
_entity.pdbx_description
1 polymer ?
#
loop_
_entity_poly.entity_id
_entity_poly.type
_entity_poly.pdbx_seq_one_letter_code
_entity_poly.pdbx_strand_id
1 'polypeptide(L)'
;MATKTEKLIYSIVTAVILFLAIGLDLGGAFVPFWTRPINETDPDTKGNVSFSLWTKRECWDVICRTKLLLVKWTTEECTQVDGRDSCVTTTGYKQKPKTECFDVFYCNITWQVNEDPDKIPSLLFVAKAFETPAVAAGVIALILYIIKIIMLLKCTDTKRLHIKAAYLTFCAIAGAAAEIGVIIFCVMLEKDIYHLGWGPALPGVGGFLQLCIALGGYLSWRNGPGDDFFDEDDEAFLEKAPPLKRPTRPAPPLPPKPEAVVLRSVSVTSNRSANV
;
A
#
# COMPACT_ATOMS: atom_id res chain seq x y z
N MET A 1 -39.27 2.16 -2.89
CA MET A 1 -38.83 1.07 -1.99
C MET A 1 -38.26 -0.04 -2.85
N ALA A 2 -36.99 -0.38 -2.64
CA ALA A 2 -36.36 -1.51 -3.33
C ALA A 2 -36.85 -2.84 -2.73
N THR A 3 -37.04 -3.85 -3.57
CA THR A 3 -37.43 -5.20 -3.11
C THR A 3 -36.30 -5.88 -2.33
N LYS A 4 -36.62 -6.88 -1.48
CA LYS A 4 -35.58 -7.65 -0.74
C LYS A 4 -34.53 -8.26 -1.68
N THR A 5 -34.96 -8.70 -2.86
CA THR A 5 -34.10 -9.24 -3.91
C THR A 5 -33.16 -8.18 -4.47
N GLU A 6 -33.66 -6.98 -4.80
CA GLU A 6 -32.82 -5.86 -5.25
C GLU A 6 -31.76 -5.48 -4.21
N LYS A 7 -32.15 -5.41 -2.94
CA LYS A 7 -31.22 -5.10 -1.83
C LYS A 7 -30.09 -6.14 -1.72
N LEU A 8 -30.43 -7.43 -1.85
CA LEU A 8 -29.42 -8.51 -1.88
C LEU A 8 -28.49 -8.37 -3.08
N ILE A 9 -29.03 -8.07 -4.26
CA ILE A 9 -28.25 -7.85 -5.49
C ILE A 9 -27.27 -6.69 -5.30
N TYR A 10 -27.71 -5.54 -4.79
CA TYR A 10 -26.81 -4.40 -4.53
C TYR A 10 -25.72 -4.74 -3.52
N SER A 11 -26.04 -5.53 -2.49
CA SER A 11 -25.04 -6.01 -1.52
C SER A 11 -24.01 -6.93 -2.16
N ILE A 12 -24.41 -7.83 -3.06
CA ILE A 12 -23.49 -8.71 -3.78
C ILE A 12 -22.61 -7.90 -4.73
N VAL A 13 -23.20 -7.00 -5.52
CA VAL A 13 -22.46 -6.12 -6.44
C VAL A 13 -21.43 -5.29 -5.69
N THR A 14 -21.80 -4.71 -4.54
CA THR A 14 -20.87 -3.95 -3.69
C THR A 14 -19.73 -4.85 -3.18
N ALA A 15 -20.01 -6.11 -2.83
CA ALA A 15 -18.98 -7.08 -2.43
C ALA A 15 -17.97 -7.33 -3.55
N VAL A 16 -18.47 -7.51 -4.78
CA VAL A 16 -17.64 -7.75 -5.97
C VAL A 16 -16.77 -6.53 -6.27
N ILE A 17 -17.34 -5.32 -6.22
CA ILE A 17 -16.58 -4.08 -6.44
C ILE A 17 -15.50 -3.91 -5.36
N LEU A 18 -15.82 -4.16 -4.08
CA LEU A 18 -14.85 -4.09 -3.00
C LEU A 18 -13.71 -5.10 -3.19
N PHE A 19 -14.04 -6.33 -3.57
CA PHE A 19 -13.04 -7.36 -3.85
C PHE A 19 -12.14 -6.98 -5.03
N LEU A 20 -12.72 -6.47 -6.11
CA LEU A 20 -11.98 -5.97 -7.27
C LEU A 20 -11.07 -4.80 -6.89
N ALA A 21 -11.56 -3.86 -6.09
CA ALA A 21 -10.77 -2.71 -5.65
C ALA A 21 -9.53 -3.14 -4.85
N ILE A 22 -9.69 -4.05 -3.88
CA ILE A 22 -8.56 -4.60 -3.10
C ILE A 22 -7.61 -5.42 -4.00
N GLY A 23 -8.16 -6.16 -4.96
CA GLY A 23 -7.38 -6.88 -5.95
C GLY A 23 -6.54 -5.96 -6.84
N LEU A 24 -7.07 -4.78 -7.19
CA LEU A 24 -6.34 -3.74 -7.92
C LEU A 24 -5.23 -3.11 -7.07
N ASP A 25 -5.49 -2.83 -5.79
CA ASP A 25 -4.46 -2.30 -4.87
C ASP A 25 -3.31 -3.30 -4.69
N LEU A 26 -3.64 -4.56 -4.40
CA LEU A 26 -2.67 -5.64 -4.26
C LEU A 26 -1.93 -5.89 -5.58
N GLY A 27 -2.65 -6.06 -6.68
CA GLY A 27 -2.07 -6.29 -8.00
C GLY A 27 -1.14 -5.15 -8.38
N GLY A 28 -1.59 -3.91 -8.20
CA GLY A 28 -0.81 -2.71 -8.42
C GLY A 28 0.48 -2.71 -7.62
N ALA A 29 0.42 -3.01 -6.33
CA ALA A 29 1.60 -3.03 -5.47
C ALA A 29 2.69 -4.01 -5.94
N PHE A 30 2.31 -5.18 -6.47
CA PHE A 30 3.25 -6.21 -6.93
C PHE A 30 3.63 -6.12 -8.40
N VAL A 31 2.90 -5.34 -9.21
CA VAL A 31 3.19 -5.19 -10.64
C VAL A 31 4.53 -4.45 -10.84
N PRO A 32 5.51 -5.04 -11.54
CA PRO A 32 6.85 -4.48 -11.74
C PRO A 32 6.87 -3.41 -12.83
N PHE A 33 5.94 -2.47 -12.79
CA PHE A 33 5.81 -1.38 -13.74
C PHE A 33 5.31 -0.09 -13.07
N TRP A 34 5.82 0.25 -11.90
CA TRP A 34 5.59 1.57 -11.29
C TRP A 34 6.41 2.64 -11.96
N THR A 35 7.70 2.37 -12.10
CA THR A 35 8.65 3.26 -12.74
C THR A 35 9.76 2.45 -13.41
N ARG A 36 10.35 3.01 -14.48
CA ARG A 36 11.56 2.50 -15.12
C ARG A 36 12.51 3.67 -15.40
N PRO A 37 13.82 3.53 -15.20
CA PRO A 37 14.78 4.55 -15.62
C PRO A 37 14.80 4.70 -17.14
N ILE A 38 15.03 5.92 -17.66
CA ILE A 38 14.98 6.22 -19.10
C ILE A 38 16.26 5.76 -19.82
N ASN A 39 17.42 5.85 -19.16
CA ASN A 39 18.73 5.63 -19.79
C ASN A 39 19.61 4.58 -19.10
N GLU A 40 19.12 3.93 -18.04
CA GLU A 40 19.86 2.83 -17.42
C GLU A 40 19.53 1.52 -18.15
N THR A 41 20.34 1.23 -19.15
CA THR A 41 20.71 -0.17 -19.38
C THR A 41 21.92 -0.40 -18.49
N ASP A 42 21.84 -1.37 -17.58
CA ASP A 42 22.97 -1.73 -16.74
C ASP A 42 24.22 -1.91 -17.63
N PRO A 43 25.30 -1.14 -17.43
CA PRO A 43 26.45 -1.15 -18.33
C PRO A 43 27.10 -2.54 -18.42
N ASP A 44 26.95 -3.36 -17.39
CA ASP A 44 27.53 -4.70 -17.33
C ASP A 44 26.60 -5.77 -17.91
N THR A 45 25.28 -5.60 -17.79
CA THR A 45 24.31 -6.63 -18.18
C THR A 45 23.38 -6.26 -19.34
N LYS A 46 23.32 -4.99 -19.74
CA LYS A 46 22.39 -4.41 -20.74
C LYS A 46 20.90 -4.67 -20.46
N GLY A 47 20.55 -5.01 -19.22
CA GLY A 47 19.17 -5.32 -18.84
C GLY A 47 18.31 -4.06 -18.68
N ASN A 48 17.04 -4.16 -19.03
CA ASN A 48 16.01 -3.18 -18.71
C ASN A 48 15.52 -3.40 -17.27
N VAL A 49 15.68 -2.38 -16.42
CA VAL A 49 15.23 -2.41 -15.03
C VAL A 49 13.84 -1.78 -14.92
N SER A 50 12.99 -2.38 -14.09
CA SER A 50 11.67 -1.86 -13.77
C SER A 50 11.37 -2.11 -12.29
N PHE A 51 10.76 -1.14 -11.63
CA PHE A 51 10.48 -1.21 -10.20
C PHE A 51 8.97 -1.38 -9.96
N SER A 52 8.61 -2.21 -8.98
CA SER A 52 7.33 -2.14 -8.25
C SER A 52 7.57 -1.51 -6.87
N LEU A 53 6.52 -1.44 -6.04
CA LEU A 53 6.66 -1.03 -4.63
C LEU A 53 7.46 -2.02 -3.78
N TRP A 54 7.50 -3.29 -4.15
CA TRP A 54 8.03 -4.37 -3.30
C TRP A 54 9.14 -5.17 -3.97
N THR A 55 9.13 -5.21 -5.29
CA THR A 55 9.98 -6.01 -6.13
C THR A 55 10.68 -5.15 -7.17
N LYS A 56 11.83 -5.61 -7.60
CA LYS A 56 12.54 -5.09 -8.76
C LYS A 56 12.54 -6.19 -9.80
N ARG A 57 12.28 -5.82 -11.05
CA ARG A 57 12.34 -6.73 -12.18
C ARG A 57 13.42 -6.24 -13.13
N GLU A 58 14.41 -7.09 -13.33
CA GLU A 58 15.48 -6.91 -14.29
C GLU A 58 15.21 -7.86 -15.45
N CYS A 59 15.04 -7.32 -16.66
CA CYS A 59 14.83 -8.11 -17.86
C CYS A 59 16.01 -7.99 -18.79
N TRP A 60 16.51 -9.11 -19.29
CA TRP A 60 17.57 -9.17 -20.28
C TRP A 60 16.98 -9.72 -21.58
N ASP A 61 17.36 -9.09 -22.69
CA ASP A 61 17.02 -9.56 -24.03
C ASP A 61 18.12 -10.49 -24.59
N VAL A 62 19.37 -10.29 -24.14
CA VAL A 62 20.54 -11.07 -24.58
C VAL A 62 21.36 -11.48 -23.36
N ILE A 63 21.65 -12.78 -23.23
CA ILE A 63 22.55 -13.31 -22.22
C ILE A 63 23.81 -13.84 -22.89
N CYS A 64 24.96 -13.26 -22.56
CA CYS A 64 26.26 -13.69 -23.06
C CYS A 64 26.99 -14.58 -22.05
N ARG A 65 27.41 -15.77 -22.47
CA ARG A 65 28.24 -16.68 -21.68
C ARG A 65 29.62 -16.82 -22.31
N THR A 66 30.66 -16.45 -21.57
CA THR A 66 32.04 -16.67 -21.99
C THR A 66 32.53 -18.04 -21.51
N LYS A 67 32.97 -18.88 -22.45
CA LYS A 67 33.64 -20.15 -22.16
C LYS A 67 35.09 -20.08 -22.64
N LEU A 68 36.02 -20.60 -21.84
CA LEU A 68 37.42 -20.74 -22.25
C LEU A 68 37.54 -22.00 -23.11
N LEU A 69 37.83 -21.82 -24.40
CA LEU A 69 38.09 -22.92 -25.31
C LEU A 69 39.60 -23.16 -25.41
N LEU A 70 40.01 -24.41 -25.31
CA LEU A 70 41.38 -24.82 -25.58
C LEU A 70 41.56 -24.88 -27.10
N VAL A 71 42.23 -23.88 -27.68
CA VAL A 71 42.46 -23.82 -29.13
C VAL A 71 43.91 -24.25 -29.40
N LYS A 72 44.07 -25.22 -30.30
CA LYS A 72 45.38 -25.60 -30.83
C LYS A 72 45.87 -24.48 -31.75
N TRP A 73 47.04 -23.93 -31.47
CA TRP A 73 47.70 -22.99 -32.35
C TRP A 73 48.89 -23.66 -33.03
N THR A 74 49.13 -23.27 -34.27
CA THR A 74 50.25 -23.70 -35.11
C THR A 74 50.92 -22.43 -35.63
N THR A 75 52.23 -22.32 -35.44
CA THR A 75 53.03 -21.27 -36.05
C THR A 75 54.13 -21.93 -36.85
N GLU A 76 54.23 -21.57 -38.12
CA GLU A 76 55.28 -22.02 -39.00
C GLU A 76 56.28 -20.89 -39.14
N GLU A 77 57.49 -21.12 -38.64
CA GLU A 77 58.60 -20.20 -38.84
C GLU A 77 59.51 -20.83 -39.89
N CYS A 78 59.61 -20.18 -41.04
CA CYS A 78 60.50 -20.59 -42.12
C CYS A 78 61.80 -19.80 -42.03
N THR A 79 62.90 -20.51 -41.90
CA THR A 79 64.24 -19.93 -41.94
C THR A 79 64.98 -20.47 -43.16
N GLN A 80 65.60 -19.57 -43.90
CA GLN A 80 66.33 -19.93 -45.11
C GLN A 80 67.79 -20.16 -44.72
N VAL A 81 68.23 -21.42 -44.79
CA VAL A 81 69.60 -21.83 -44.50
C VAL A 81 70.17 -22.46 -45.76
N ASP A 82 71.26 -21.91 -46.28
CA ASP A 82 71.96 -22.38 -47.49
C ASP A 82 71.07 -22.49 -48.76
N GLY A 83 70.16 -21.52 -48.96
CA GLY A 83 69.32 -21.44 -50.16
C GLY A 83 68.22 -22.50 -50.24
N ARG A 84 67.98 -23.27 -49.17
CA ARG A 84 66.77 -24.10 -48.99
C ARG A 84 65.94 -23.55 -47.84
N ASP A 85 64.63 -23.51 -48.05
CA ASP A 85 63.70 -23.10 -47.01
C ASP A 85 63.46 -24.27 -46.06
N SER A 86 63.80 -24.07 -44.78
CA SER A 86 63.51 -25.02 -43.71
C SER A 86 62.44 -24.41 -42.81
N CYS A 87 61.25 -24.98 -42.83
CA CYS A 87 60.12 -24.54 -42.00
C CYS A 87 59.98 -25.44 -40.78
N VAL A 88 59.94 -24.83 -39.59
CA VAL A 88 59.66 -25.52 -38.34
C VAL A 88 58.25 -25.16 -37.90
N THR A 89 57.38 -26.16 -37.84
CA THR A 89 56.01 -26.02 -37.33
C THR A 89 56.01 -26.22 -35.82
N THR A 90 55.78 -25.16 -35.06
CA THR A 90 55.58 -25.25 -33.60
C THR A 90 54.09 -25.30 -33.30
N THR A 91 53.65 -26.35 -32.58
CA THR A 91 52.27 -26.50 -32.13
C THR A 91 52.14 -26.36 -30.62
N GLY A 92 51.10 -25.67 -30.15
CA GLY A 92 50.76 -25.62 -28.73
C GLY A 92 49.26 -25.44 -28.50
N TYR A 93 48.87 -25.39 -27.22
CA TYR A 93 47.49 -25.09 -26.81
C TYR A 93 47.46 -23.73 -26.11
N LYS A 94 46.47 -22.90 -26.46
CA LYS A 94 46.17 -21.65 -25.75
C LYS A 94 44.69 -21.61 -25.42
N GLN A 95 44.36 -21.13 -24.23
CA GLN A 95 42.97 -20.86 -23.87
C GLN A 95 42.55 -19.57 -24.56
N LYS A 96 41.50 -19.63 -25.37
CA LYS A 96 40.89 -18.45 -25.99
C LYS A 96 39.47 -18.31 -25.45
N PRO A 97 39.10 -17.16 -24.88
CA PRO A 97 37.72 -16.91 -24.50
C PRO A 97 36.86 -16.88 -25.77
N LYS A 98 35.79 -17.66 -25.79
CA LYS A 98 34.72 -17.56 -26.78
C LYS A 98 33.45 -17.16 -26.04
N THR A 99 32.91 -16.00 -26.39
CA THR A 99 31.64 -15.52 -25.87
C THR A 99 30.53 -15.97 -26.80
N GLU A 100 29.55 -16.69 -26.27
CA GLU A 100 28.34 -17.10 -26.96
C GLU A 100 27.19 -16.29 -26.36
N CYS A 101 26.54 -15.46 -27.17
CA CYS A 101 25.37 -14.69 -26.76
C CYS A 101 24.12 -15.38 -27.29
N PHE A 102 23.12 -15.49 -26.42
CA PHE A 102 21.82 -16.07 -26.72
C PHE A 102 20.76 -14.99 -26.55
N ASP A 103 19.86 -14.88 -27.52
CA ASP A 103 18.65 -14.07 -27.36
C ASP A 103 17.72 -14.87 -26.43
N VAL A 104 17.63 -14.43 -25.17
CA VAL A 104 16.81 -15.07 -24.15
C VAL A 104 16.08 -13.97 -23.44
N PHE A 105 14.75 -13.92 -23.63
CA PHE A 105 13.86 -13.07 -22.84
C PHE A 105 13.75 -13.65 -21.44
N TYR A 106 14.69 -13.27 -20.57
CA TYR A 106 14.72 -13.68 -19.18
C TYR A 106 14.48 -12.46 -18.29
N CYS A 107 13.62 -12.61 -17.28
CA CYS A 107 13.43 -11.58 -16.27
C CYS A 107 13.61 -12.17 -14.88
N ASN A 108 14.51 -11.59 -14.09
CA ASN A 108 14.68 -11.90 -12.69
C ASN A 108 13.85 -10.92 -11.86
N ILE A 109 13.11 -11.46 -10.89
CA ILE A 109 12.33 -10.66 -9.95
C ILE A 109 12.96 -10.81 -8.58
N THR A 110 13.53 -9.73 -8.07
CA THR A 110 14.16 -9.68 -6.75
C THR A 110 13.30 -8.86 -5.78
N TRP A 111 13.35 -9.23 -4.50
CA TRP A 111 12.71 -8.45 -3.44
C TRP A 111 13.64 -7.29 -3.03
N GLN A 112 13.09 -6.08 -2.96
CA GLN A 112 13.87 -4.87 -2.64
C GLN A 112 14.46 -4.85 -1.21
N VAL A 113 14.01 -5.76 -0.33
CA VAL A 113 14.47 -5.83 1.07
C VAL A 113 15.97 -6.14 1.17
N ASN A 114 16.57 -6.74 0.14
CA ASN A 114 17.97 -7.17 0.13
C ASN A 114 18.90 -6.24 -0.65
N GLU A 115 18.39 -5.15 -1.23
CA GLU A 115 19.19 -4.21 -2.02
C GLU A 115 19.62 -2.99 -1.20
N ASP A 116 20.73 -2.36 -1.62
CA ASP A 116 21.19 -1.10 -1.04
C ASP A 116 20.09 -0.02 -1.23
N PRO A 117 19.68 0.68 -0.17
CA PRO A 117 18.62 1.68 -0.25
C PRO A 117 18.94 2.83 -1.21
N ASP A 118 20.23 3.10 -1.45
CA ASP A 118 20.69 4.14 -2.38
C ASP A 118 20.39 3.82 -3.86
N LYS A 119 20.12 2.55 -4.20
CA LYS A 119 19.77 2.12 -5.56
C LYS A 119 18.26 2.15 -5.82
N ILE A 120 17.45 2.32 -4.79
CA ILE A 120 15.99 2.31 -4.90
C ILE A 120 15.50 3.77 -4.93
N PRO A 121 14.67 4.16 -5.90
CA PRO A 121 14.07 5.49 -5.93
C PRO A 121 13.39 5.80 -4.59
N SER A 122 13.83 6.88 -3.92
CA SER A 122 13.31 7.28 -2.60
C SER A 122 11.78 7.44 -2.58
N LEU A 123 11.23 7.85 -3.72
CA LEU A 123 9.80 8.01 -3.96
C LEU A 123 8.98 6.71 -3.83
N LEU A 124 9.58 5.55 -4.14
CA LEU A 124 8.91 4.26 -3.95
C LEU A 124 8.70 3.94 -2.47
N PHE A 125 9.61 4.35 -1.59
CA PHE A 125 9.41 4.20 -0.15
C PHE A 125 8.24 5.03 0.36
N VAL A 126 8.07 6.25 -0.18
CA VAL A 126 6.93 7.10 0.15
C VAL A 126 5.63 6.44 -0.30
N ALA A 127 5.54 6.02 -1.57
CA ALA A 127 4.36 5.34 -2.08
C ALA A 127 4.04 4.07 -1.26
N LYS A 128 5.05 3.26 -0.94
CA LYS A 128 4.92 2.07 -0.09
C LYS A 128 4.38 2.39 1.30
N ALA A 129 4.77 3.52 1.90
CA ALA A 129 4.30 3.94 3.22
C ALA A 129 2.81 4.29 3.23
N PHE A 130 2.25 4.75 2.11
CA PHE A 130 0.81 5.01 1.95
C PHE A 130 0.02 3.76 1.52
N GLU A 131 0.60 2.96 0.63
CA GLU A 131 -0.05 1.76 0.08
C GLU A 131 -0.16 0.63 1.11
N THR A 132 0.82 0.48 2.01
CA THR A 132 0.77 -0.55 3.06
C THR A 132 -0.45 -0.40 3.98
N PRO A 133 -0.71 0.77 4.60
CA PRO A 133 -1.92 0.96 5.40
C PRO A 133 -3.19 0.96 4.55
N ALA A 134 -3.14 1.38 3.28
CA ALA A 134 -4.28 1.33 2.38
C ALA A 134 -4.75 -0.12 2.17
N VAL A 135 -3.84 -1.01 1.77
CA VAL A 135 -4.11 -2.44 1.60
C VAL A 135 -4.59 -3.07 2.91
N ALA A 136 -3.93 -2.77 4.03
CA ALA A 136 -4.33 -3.31 5.33
C ALA A 136 -5.77 -2.88 5.71
N ALA A 137 -6.11 -1.60 5.54
CA ALA A 137 -7.44 -1.08 5.78
C ALA A 137 -8.48 -1.68 4.82
N GLY A 138 -8.14 -1.87 3.54
CA GLY A 138 -8.99 -2.53 2.55
C GLY A 138 -9.33 -3.97 2.93
N VAL A 139 -8.33 -4.75 3.36
CA VAL A 139 -8.53 -6.13 3.84
C VAL A 139 -9.41 -6.16 5.10
N ILE A 140 -9.20 -5.26 6.06
CA ILE A 140 -10.05 -5.15 7.25
C ILE A 140 -11.49 -4.81 6.84
N ALA A 141 -11.68 -3.88 5.89
CA ALA A 141 -13.00 -3.52 5.37
C ALA A 141 -13.71 -4.73 4.74
N LEU A 142 -13.00 -5.55 3.96
CA LEU A 142 -13.54 -6.77 3.36
C LEU A 142 -13.97 -7.78 4.42
N ILE A 143 -13.15 -8.00 5.45
CA ILE A 143 -13.48 -8.91 6.56
C ILE A 143 -14.75 -8.42 7.27
N LEU A 144 -14.82 -7.13 7.62
CA LEU A 144 -16.01 -6.54 8.24
C LEU A 144 -17.25 -6.64 7.34
N TYR A 145 -17.07 -6.50 6.02
CA TYR A 145 -18.14 -6.66 5.05
C TYR A 145 -18.66 -8.10 4.96
N ILE A 146 -17.76 -9.10 5.03
CA ILE A 146 -18.15 -10.52 5.09
C ILE A 146 -18.87 -10.82 6.41
N ILE A 147 -18.36 -10.32 7.54
CA ILE A 147 -19.03 -10.46 8.85
C ILE A 147 -20.43 -9.86 8.79
N LYS A 148 -20.58 -8.68 8.17
CA LYS A 148 -21.88 -8.07 7.92
C LYS A 148 -22.79 -9.04 7.14
N ILE A 149 -22.35 -9.62 6.02
CA ILE A 149 -23.13 -10.64 5.28
C ILE A 149 -23.53 -11.83 6.15
N ILE A 150 -22.61 -12.36 6.95
CA ILE A 150 -22.91 -13.52 7.83
C ILE A 150 -23.95 -13.14 8.89
N MET A 151 -23.84 -11.97 9.50
CA MET A 151 -24.81 -11.48 10.47
C MET A 151 -26.19 -11.28 9.83
N LEU A 152 -26.23 -10.87 8.55
CA LEU A 152 -27.47 -10.75 7.78
C LEU A 152 -28.19 -12.09 7.60
N LEU A 153 -27.43 -13.17 7.46
CA LEU A 153 -27.96 -14.52 7.30
C LEU A 153 -28.32 -15.21 8.62
N LYS A 154 -27.58 -14.94 9.71
CA LYS A 154 -27.71 -15.69 10.98
C LYS A 154 -28.46 -14.97 12.11
N CYS A 155 -28.30 -13.66 12.26
CA CYS A 155 -28.83 -12.91 13.42
C CYS A 155 -29.45 -11.59 12.97
N THR A 156 -30.77 -11.57 12.77
CA THR A 156 -31.53 -10.38 12.34
C THR A 156 -31.50 -9.23 13.33
N ASP A 157 -31.41 -9.50 14.64
CA ASP A 157 -31.77 -8.52 15.69
C ASP A 157 -30.58 -7.81 16.36
N THR A 158 -29.37 -7.90 15.81
CA THR A 158 -28.18 -7.27 16.43
C THR A 158 -27.83 -5.95 15.76
N LYS A 159 -27.53 -4.93 16.57
CA LYS A 159 -27.10 -3.57 16.20
C LYS A 159 -26.03 -3.58 15.10
N ARG A 160 -26.46 -3.51 13.83
CA ARG A 160 -25.61 -3.60 12.63
C ARG A 160 -24.95 -2.28 12.25
N LEU A 161 -25.41 -1.19 12.85
CA LEU A 161 -24.97 0.18 12.56
C LEU A 161 -23.46 0.34 12.70
N HIS A 162 -22.88 -0.19 13.78
CA HIS A 162 -21.45 -0.03 14.08
C HIS A 162 -20.56 -0.75 13.06
N ILE A 163 -20.96 -1.94 12.60
CA ILE A 163 -20.19 -2.70 11.59
C ILE A 163 -20.28 -1.99 10.24
N LYS A 164 -21.45 -1.46 9.88
CA LYS A 164 -21.60 -0.67 8.66
C LYS A 164 -20.72 0.56 8.67
N ALA A 165 -20.77 1.33 9.76
CA ALA A 165 -19.94 2.50 9.93
C ALA A 165 -18.45 2.13 9.84
N ALA A 166 -18.04 1.06 10.53
CA ALA A 166 -16.65 0.62 10.55
C ALA A 166 -16.12 0.26 9.15
N TYR A 167 -16.79 -0.62 8.39
CA TYR A 167 -16.25 -1.01 7.08
C TYR A 167 -16.23 0.17 6.09
N LEU A 168 -17.21 1.08 6.16
CA LEU A 168 -17.23 2.29 5.33
C LEU A 168 -16.08 3.23 5.70
N THR A 169 -15.78 3.39 6.99
CA THR A 169 -14.62 4.17 7.45
C THR A 169 -13.32 3.57 6.94
N PHE A 170 -13.15 2.24 7.05
CA PHE A 170 -11.95 1.57 6.55
C PHE A 170 -11.83 1.66 5.02
N CYS A 171 -12.93 1.58 4.26
CA CYS A 171 -12.92 1.84 2.83
C CYS A 171 -12.50 3.29 2.51
N ALA A 172 -12.98 4.27 3.27
CA ALA A 172 -12.60 5.66 3.08
C ALA A 172 -11.11 5.90 3.34
N ILE A 173 -10.58 5.33 4.44
CA ILE A 173 -9.16 5.41 4.80
C ILE A 173 -8.31 4.73 3.72
N ALA A 174 -8.70 3.52 3.31
CA ALA A 174 -7.97 2.75 2.31
C ALA A 174 -7.91 3.50 0.97
N GLY A 175 -9.06 3.98 0.50
CA GLY A 175 -9.13 4.71 -0.76
C GLY A 175 -8.40 6.05 -0.73
N ALA A 176 -8.53 6.84 0.34
CA ALA A 176 -7.80 8.09 0.48
C ALA A 176 -6.28 7.87 0.56
N ALA A 177 -5.82 6.86 1.31
CA ALA A 177 -4.40 6.56 1.44
C ALA A 177 -3.78 6.12 0.10
N ALA A 178 -4.45 5.22 -0.64
CA ALA A 178 -4.00 4.80 -1.97
C ALA A 178 -3.95 5.98 -2.95
N GLU A 179 -5.02 6.77 -3.04
CA GLU A 179 -5.05 7.93 -3.95
C GLU A 179 -3.96 8.96 -3.62
N ILE A 180 -3.80 9.32 -2.34
CA ILE A 180 -2.76 10.26 -1.92
C ILE A 180 -1.37 9.71 -2.26
N GLY A 181 -1.12 8.42 -2.00
CA GLY A 181 0.13 7.77 -2.33
C GLY A 181 0.46 7.84 -3.83
N VAL A 182 -0.53 7.51 -4.68
CA VAL A 182 -0.40 7.56 -6.14
C VAL A 182 -0.21 9.00 -6.65
N ILE A 183 -0.94 9.97 -6.10
CA ILE A 183 -0.82 11.38 -6.50
C ILE A 183 0.57 11.90 -6.16
N ILE A 184 1.05 11.67 -4.92
CA ILE A 184 2.39 12.08 -4.50
C ILE A 184 3.44 11.45 -5.41
N PHE A 185 3.32 10.15 -5.70
CA PHE A 185 4.22 9.44 -6.61
C PHE A 185 4.20 10.08 -8.01
N CYS A 186 3.04 10.31 -8.61
CA CYS A 186 2.94 10.86 -9.96
C CYS A 186 3.46 12.31 -10.06
N VAL A 187 3.25 13.12 -9.03
CA VAL A 187 3.65 14.53 -9.00
C VAL A 187 5.15 14.69 -8.75
N MET A 188 5.71 13.89 -7.84
CA MET A 188 7.13 13.98 -7.46
C MET A 188 8.06 13.10 -8.32
N LEU A 189 7.51 12.36 -9.30
CA LEU A 189 8.34 11.57 -10.20
C LEU A 189 9.23 12.48 -11.06
N GLU A 190 10.54 12.29 -10.96
CA GLU A 190 11.52 12.96 -11.80
C GLU A 190 11.45 12.42 -13.24
N LYS A 191 10.61 13.05 -14.07
CA LYS A 191 10.31 12.62 -15.45
C LYS A 191 11.51 12.62 -16.38
N ASP A 192 12.59 13.32 -16.03
CA ASP A 192 13.83 13.37 -16.80
C ASP A 192 14.70 12.11 -16.59
N ILE A 193 14.51 11.43 -15.45
CA ILE A 193 15.28 10.23 -15.07
C ILE A 193 14.42 8.97 -15.20
N TYR A 194 13.12 9.09 -14.95
CA TYR A 194 12.20 7.97 -14.82
C TYR A 194 10.97 8.11 -15.74
N HIS A 195 10.63 7.02 -16.41
CA HIS A 195 9.34 6.83 -17.07
C HIS A 195 8.31 6.28 -16.09
N LEU A 196 7.18 6.96 -16.00
CA LEU A 196 5.98 6.48 -15.30
C LEU A 196 5.46 5.22 -15.99
N GLY A 197 5.31 4.14 -15.23
CA GLY A 197 4.62 2.94 -15.69
C GLY A 197 3.14 2.96 -15.34
N TRP A 198 2.43 1.89 -15.70
CA TRP A 198 0.98 1.78 -15.46
C TRP A 198 0.63 1.21 -14.08
N GLY A 199 1.63 0.72 -13.33
CA GLY A 199 1.48 0.19 -11.98
C GLY A 199 0.68 1.08 -11.02
N PRO A 200 0.94 2.40 -10.93
CA PRO A 200 0.23 3.29 -10.01
C PRO A 200 -1.23 3.55 -10.42
N ALA A 201 -1.59 3.30 -11.67
CA ALA A 201 -2.98 3.44 -12.12
C ALA A 201 -3.89 2.40 -11.47
N LEU A 202 -3.38 1.20 -11.18
CA LEU A 202 -4.17 0.15 -10.53
C LEU A 202 -4.64 0.54 -9.11
N PRO A 203 -3.76 0.88 -8.14
CA PRO A 203 -4.19 1.31 -6.82
C PRO A 203 -4.90 2.67 -6.87
N GLY A 204 -4.63 3.52 -7.87
CA GLY A 204 -5.40 4.74 -8.08
C GLY A 204 -6.88 4.44 -8.37
N VAL A 205 -7.16 3.49 -9.28
CA VAL A 205 -8.53 3.05 -9.58
C VAL A 205 -9.13 2.28 -8.41
N GLY A 206 -8.36 1.39 -7.77
CA GLY A 206 -8.80 0.64 -6.59
C GLY A 206 -9.21 1.55 -5.44
N GLY A 207 -8.35 2.52 -5.11
CA GLY A 207 -8.62 3.53 -4.09
C GLY A 207 -9.84 4.40 -4.40
N PHE A 208 -9.99 4.84 -5.66
CA PHE A 208 -11.17 5.60 -6.11
C PHE A 208 -12.47 4.81 -5.94
N LEU A 209 -12.47 3.52 -6.28
CA LEU A 209 -13.63 2.65 -6.09
C LEU A 209 -13.99 2.51 -4.61
N GLN A 210 -13.01 2.38 -3.72
CA GLN A 210 -13.23 2.32 -2.27
C GLN A 210 -13.82 3.62 -1.72
N LEU A 211 -13.34 4.78 -2.21
CA LEU A 211 -13.93 6.08 -1.87
C LEU A 211 -15.38 6.19 -2.35
N CYS A 212 -15.68 5.75 -3.58
CA CYS A 212 -17.04 5.73 -4.10
C CYS A 212 -17.97 4.86 -3.24
N ILE A 213 -17.50 3.68 -2.81
CA ILE A 213 -18.25 2.80 -1.89
C ILE A 213 -18.50 3.50 -0.56
N ALA A 214 -17.47 4.14 0.00
CA ALA A 214 -17.60 4.85 1.27
C ALA A 214 -18.60 6.01 1.17
N LEU A 215 -18.43 6.89 0.19
CA LEU A 215 -19.31 8.05 -0.05
C LEU A 215 -20.74 7.61 -0.35
N GLY A 216 -20.94 6.68 -1.27
CA GLY A 216 -22.26 6.14 -1.59
C GLY A 216 -22.92 5.47 -0.39
N GLY A 217 -22.15 4.72 0.40
CA GLY A 217 -22.62 4.08 1.63
C GLY A 217 -23.03 5.07 2.72
N TYR A 218 -22.27 6.15 2.92
CA TYR A 218 -22.60 7.21 3.88
C TYR A 218 -23.78 8.07 3.42
N LEU A 219 -23.85 8.41 2.13
CA LEU A 219 -24.97 9.17 1.57
C LEU A 219 -26.27 8.37 1.64
N SER A 220 -26.22 7.08 1.29
CA SER A 220 -27.35 6.15 1.46
C SER A 220 -27.78 6.04 2.92
N TRP A 221 -26.84 6.08 3.86
CA TRP A 221 -27.16 6.06 5.29
C TRP A 221 -27.85 7.34 5.76
N ARG A 222 -27.50 8.52 5.22
CA ARG A 222 -28.10 9.80 5.62
C ARG A 222 -29.50 10.03 5.04
N ASN A 223 -29.84 9.41 3.92
CA ASN A 223 -31.03 9.74 3.12
C ASN A 223 -32.28 8.89 3.39
N GLY A 224 -32.31 7.99 4.38
CA GLY A 224 -33.50 7.15 4.56
C GLY A 224 -33.73 6.62 5.99
N PRO A 225 -34.88 6.96 6.61
CA PRO A 225 -35.50 6.18 7.68
C PRO A 225 -36.38 5.02 7.16
N GLY A 226 -36.42 4.74 5.84
CA GLY A 226 -37.35 3.76 5.25
C GLY A 226 -36.75 2.84 4.17
N ASP A 227 -35.42 2.70 4.12
CA ASP A 227 -34.75 1.70 3.28
C ASP A 227 -34.27 0.55 4.17
N ASP A 228 -35.25 -0.21 4.66
CA ASP A 228 -35.13 -1.27 5.65
C ASP A 228 -34.21 -2.38 5.20
N PHE A 229 -32.96 -2.17 5.53
CA PHE A 229 -32.02 -3.17 5.99
C PHE A 229 -31.48 -2.78 7.39
N PHE A 230 -32.13 -1.80 8.02
CA PHE A 230 -31.74 -1.13 9.25
C PHE A 230 -32.98 -1.04 10.15
N ASP A 231 -33.13 -2.05 11.00
CA ASP A 231 -33.73 -1.96 12.33
C ASP A 231 -34.99 -1.06 12.45
N GLU A 232 -36.13 -1.48 11.87
CA GLU A 232 -37.46 -0.95 12.23
C GLU A 232 -37.72 -1.07 13.75
N ASP A 233 -37.00 -1.95 14.46
CA ASP A 233 -37.08 -2.13 15.90
C ASP A 233 -36.27 -1.09 16.72
N ASP A 234 -35.37 -0.32 16.12
CA ASP A 234 -34.59 0.69 16.84
C ASP A 234 -35.40 1.96 17.12
N GLU A 235 -36.37 2.33 16.26
CA GLU A 235 -37.31 3.40 16.57
C GLU A 235 -38.26 3.00 17.71
N ALA A 236 -38.69 1.73 17.75
CA ALA A 236 -39.51 1.21 18.85
C ALA A 236 -38.76 1.16 20.19
N PHE A 237 -37.42 1.02 20.19
CA PHE A 237 -36.60 1.07 21.39
C PHE A 237 -36.29 2.49 21.86
N LEU A 238 -36.13 3.46 20.93
CA LEU A 238 -36.02 4.88 21.27
C LEU A 238 -37.34 5.47 21.78
N GLU A 239 -38.49 5.00 21.29
CA GLU A 239 -39.81 5.35 21.84
C GLU A 239 -40.09 4.68 23.19
N LYS A 240 -39.55 3.48 23.45
CA LYS A 240 -39.70 2.77 24.74
C LYS A 240 -38.61 3.05 25.76
N ALA A 241 -37.58 3.82 25.42
CA ALA A 241 -36.59 4.23 26.40
C ALA A 241 -37.29 5.10 27.46
N PRO A 242 -37.31 4.69 28.75
CA PRO A 242 -37.88 5.53 29.79
C PRO A 242 -37.17 6.89 29.74
N PRO A 243 -37.90 8.02 29.90
CA PRO A 243 -37.29 9.33 29.81
C PRO A 243 -36.07 9.37 30.72
N LEU A 244 -34.90 9.69 30.15
CA LEU A 244 -33.68 9.91 30.90
C LEU A 244 -34.02 10.87 32.04
N LYS A 245 -34.11 10.33 33.25
CA LYS A 245 -34.32 11.12 34.47
C LYS A 245 -33.10 12.01 34.54
N ARG A 246 -33.23 13.28 34.11
CA ARG A 246 -32.17 14.28 34.25
C ARG A 246 -31.67 14.15 35.69
N PRO A 247 -30.38 13.93 35.94
CA PRO A 247 -29.87 13.97 37.30
C PRO A 247 -30.31 15.31 37.86
N THR A 248 -31.12 15.26 38.91
CA THR A 248 -31.60 16.45 39.62
C THR A 248 -30.36 17.24 39.96
N ARG A 249 -30.16 18.37 39.28
CA ARG A 249 -29.06 19.28 39.61
C ARG A 249 -29.22 19.57 41.10
N PRO A 250 -28.24 19.25 41.96
CA PRO A 250 -28.34 19.61 43.36
C PRO A 250 -28.60 21.12 43.42
N ALA A 251 -29.64 21.49 44.17
CA ALA A 251 -30.01 22.88 44.33
C ALA A 251 -28.76 23.68 44.74
N PRO A 252 -28.54 24.88 44.19
CA PRO A 252 -27.44 25.73 44.63
C PRO A 252 -27.50 25.87 46.16
N PRO A 253 -26.38 25.69 46.88
CA PRO A 253 -26.39 25.91 48.31
C PRO A 253 -26.90 27.32 48.61
N LEU A 254 -27.87 27.40 49.52
CA LEU A 254 -28.38 28.67 50.04
C LEU A 254 -27.20 29.51 50.54
N PRO A 255 -27.17 30.83 50.24
CA PRO A 255 -26.10 31.70 50.72
C PRO A 255 -26.04 31.63 52.26
N PRO A 256 -24.83 31.49 52.84
CA PRO A 256 -24.68 31.43 54.28
C PRO A 256 -25.19 32.73 54.92
N LYS A 257 -25.97 32.56 55.99
CA LYS A 257 -26.46 33.65 56.84
C LYS A 257 -25.22 34.41 57.38
N PRO A 258 -25.16 35.75 57.32
CA PRO A 258 -24.02 36.48 57.84
C PRO A 258 -23.98 36.35 59.37
N GLU A 259 -23.08 35.52 59.87
CA GLU A 259 -22.71 35.49 61.29
C GLU A 259 -21.73 36.63 61.58
N ALA A 260 -21.94 37.27 62.72
CA ALA A 260 -21.26 38.46 63.16
C ALA A 260 -19.73 38.27 63.20
N VAL A 261 -19.03 39.23 62.61
CA VAL A 261 -17.57 39.34 62.59
C VAL A 261 -17.04 39.44 64.02
N VAL A 262 -16.43 38.36 64.50
CA VAL A 262 -15.56 38.40 65.70
C VAL A 262 -14.12 38.58 65.20
N LEU A 263 -13.64 39.82 65.29
CA LEU A 263 -12.24 40.17 65.08
C LEU A 263 -11.36 39.46 66.11
N ARG A 264 -10.51 38.52 65.68
CA ARG A 264 -9.33 38.09 66.43
C ARG A 264 -8.10 38.14 65.54
N SER A 265 -7.23 39.07 65.89
CA SER A 265 -5.86 39.26 65.42
C SER A 265 -5.01 38.02 65.66
N VAL A 266 -4.32 37.52 64.64
CA VAL A 266 -3.19 36.60 64.83
C VAL A 266 -2.03 37.02 63.91
N SER A 267 -0.89 37.19 64.55
CA SER A 267 0.41 37.63 64.07
C SER A 267 1.08 36.63 63.12
N VAL A 268 1.74 37.16 62.09
CA VAL A 268 2.53 36.42 61.10
C VAL A 268 3.95 36.19 61.61
N THR A 269 4.36 34.94 61.74
CA THR A 269 5.77 34.55 61.89
C THR A 269 6.27 33.94 60.58
N SER A 270 7.13 34.69 59.89
CA SER A 270 7.83 34.30 58.67
C SER A 270 9.03 33.42 59.04
N ASN A 271 9.05 32.16 58.60
CA ASN A 271 10.28 31.38 58.52
C ASN A 271 10.55 30.98 57.07
N ARG A 272 11.67 31.50 56.57
CA ARG A 272 12.21 31.37 55.22
C ARG A 272 13.32 30.33 55.31
N SER A 273 13.11 29.16 54.71
CA SER A 273 14.17 28.15 54.58
C SER A 273 14.53 28.03 53.10
N ALA A 274 15.74 28.46 52.78
CA ALA A 274 16.44 28.16 51.55
C ALA A 274 16.98 26.72 51.61
N ASN A 275 17.00 26.01 50.49
CA ASN A 275 17.95 24.94 50.28
C ASN A 275 18.35 24.87 48.80
N VAL A 276 19.67 24.84 48.67
CA VAL A 276 20.61 24.54 47.57
C VAL A 276 20.04 23.88 46.32
#